data_AF-A0A4S4BQV3-F1
#
_entry.id   AF-A0A4S4BQV3-F1
#
_cell.length_a   1.000
_cell.length_b   1.000
_cell.length_c   1.000
_cell.angle_alpha   90.00
_cell.angle_beta   90.00
_cell.angle_gamma   90.00
#
_symmetry.space_group_name_H-M   'P 1'
#
loop_
_entity.id
_entity.type
_entity.pdbx_description
1 polymer ?
#
loop_
_entity_poly.entity_id
_entity_poly.type
_entity_poly.pdbx_seq_one_letter_code
_entity_poly.pdbx_strand_id
1 'polypeptide(L)'
;MEINGKAIYFLENPETGICKLATGLQLKYEDTIKDVFGVADFKDLLMMLKYNKGFQESICKAHEIAEKDIKLELIFRIATKDDLLQQKDHVSK
;
A
#
# COMPACT_ATOMS: atom_id res chain seq x y z
N MET A 1 -4.85 -13.14 0.79
CA MET A 1 -3.49 -12.92 1.31
C MET A 1 -3.56 -13.06 2.83
N GLU A 2 -2.73 -13.90 3.44
CA GLU A 2 -2.66 -13.98 4.90
C GLU A 2 -1.59 -13.01 5.41
N ILE A 3 -1.95 -12.15 6.38
CA ILE A 3 -1.01 -11.20 6.96
C ILE A 3 -0.13 -11.91 7.98
N ASN A 4 1.17 -11.99 7.70
CA ASN A 4 2.18 -12.52 8.60
C ASN A 4 2.58 -11.44 9.61
N GLY A 5 2.31 -11.68 10.90
CA GLY A 5 2.60 -10.72 11.97
C GLY A 5 4.07 -10.32 12.10
N LYS A 6 5.01 -11.13 11.58
CA LYS A 6 6.46 -10.87 11.63
C LYS A 6 7.00 -10.15 10.39
N ALA A 7 6.20 -10.02 9.34
CA ALA A 7 6.61 -9.34 8.12
C ALA A 7 6.38 -7.84 8.22
N ILE A 8 7.22 -7.07 7.51
CA ILE A 8 6.99 -5.65 7.24
C ILE A 8 6.38 -5.55 5.85
N TYR A 9 5.33 -4.75 5.75
CA TYR A 9 4.60 -4.48 4.53
C TYR A 9 4.86 -3.05 4.10
N PHE A 10 4.98 -2.88 2.79
CA PHE A 10 4.98 -1.60 2.12
C PHE A 10 3.58 -1.32 1.58
N LEU A 11 3.06 -0.16 1.94
CA LEU A 11 1.75 0.34 1.53
C LEU A 11 1.96 1.69 0.85
N GLU A 12 1.42 1.83 -0.35
CA GLU A 12 1.49 3.07 -1.14
C GLU A 12 0.12 3.38 -1.71
N ASN A 13 -0.34 4.60 -1.45
CA ASN A 13 -1.51 5.16 -2.10
C ASN A 13 -1.06 6.21 -3.13
N PRO A 14 -0.99 5.86 -4.42
CA PRO A 14 -0.54 6.80 -5.46
C PRO A 14 -1.51 7.95 -5.71
N GLU A 15 -2.77 7.86 -5.27
CA GLU A 15 -3.76 8.94 -5.38
C GLU A 15 -3.47 10.08 -4.39
N THR A 16 -3.01 9.75 -3.19
CA THR A 16 -2.71 10.72 -2.12
C THR A 16 -1.21 10.96 -1.91
N GLY A 17 -0.35 10.12 -2.50
CA GLY A 17 1.09 10.13 -2.28
C GLY A 17 1.53 9.58 -0.91
N ILE A 18 0.62 8.95 -0.16
CA ILE A 18 0.95 8.40 1.15
C ILE A 18 1.68 7.07 0.98
N CYS A 19 2.91 6.99 1.50
CA CYS A 19 3.69 5.76 1.58
C CYS A 19 3.97 5.42 3.05
N LYS A 20 3.70 4.19 3.47
CA LYS A 20 3.85 3.73 4.85
C LYS A 20 4.43 2.31 4.90
N LEU A 21 5.38 2.12 5.81
CA LEU A 21 5.82 0.80 6.23
C LEU A 21 5.06 0.40 7.49
N ALA A 22 4.53 -0.81 7.53
CA ALA A 22 3.81 -1.32 8.69
C ALA A 22 4.11 -2.80 8.93
N THR A 23 4.20 -3.21 10.19
CA THR A 23 4.28 -4.63 10.52
C THR A 23 2.94 -5.33 10.31
N GLY A 24 2.96 -6.64 10.11
CA GLY A 24 1.73 -7.43 10.02
C GLY A 24 0.86 -7.35 11.29
N LEU A 25 1.42 -7.02 12.45
CA LEU A 25 0.64 -6.75 13.67
C LEU A 25 -0.08 -5.41 13.58
N GLN A 26 0.58 -4.35 13.12
CA GLN A 26 -0.04 -3.05 12.91
C GLN A 26 -1.18 -3.12 11.89
N LEU A 27 -1.01 -3.91 10.84
CA LEU A 27 -2.08 -4.16 9.87
C LEU A 27 -3.30 -4.91 10.45
N LYS A 28 -3.12 -5.70 11.52
CA LYS A 28 -4.19 -6.48 12.14
C LYS A 28 -4.92 -5.71 13.24
N TYR A 29 -4.21 -4.86 13.97
CA TYR A 29 -4.69 -4.29 15.22
C TYR A 29 -4.79 -2.76 15.20
N GLU A 30 -4.24 -2.09 14.18
CA GLU A 30 -4.28 -0.63 14.03
C GLU A 30 -5.03 -0.24 12.74
N ASP A 31 -5.43 1.03 12.65
CA ASP A 31 -6.13 1.62 11.50
C ASP A 31 -5.22 1.87 10.28
N THR A 32 -4.13 1.10 10.14
CA THR A 32 -3.09 1.35 9.10
C THR A 32 -3.66 1.39 7.68
N ILE A 33 -4.62 0.52 7.35
CA ILE A 33 -5.26 0.51 6.02
C ILE A 33 -6.08 1.79 5.81
N LYS A 34 -6.81 2.22 6.82
CA LYS A 34 -7.60 3.45 6.80
C LYS A 34 -6.73 4.69 6.70
N ASP A 35 -5.61 4.72 7.40
CA ASP A 35 -4.66 5.84 7.36
C ASP A 35 -4.07 6.04 5.95
N VAL A 36 -3.80 4.96 5.23
CA VAL A 36 -3.13 5.01 3.92
C VAL A 36 -4.14 5.16 2.78
N PHE A 37 -5.22 4.39 2.81
CA PHE A 37 -6.16 4.26 1.70
C PHE A 37 -7.53 4.90 1.95
N GLY A 38 -7.81 5.35 3.18
CA GLY A 38 -9.11 5.95 3.53
C GLY A 38 -10.25 4.93 3.63
N VAL A 39 -9.96 3.63 3.59
CA VAL A 39 -10.95 2.54 3.64
C VAL A 39 -10.88 1.78 4.95
N ALA A 40 -12.00 1.18 5.40
CA ALA A 40 -12.07 0.63 6.76
C ALA A 40 -11.19 -0.62 6.95
N ASP A 41 -11.10 -1.49 5.94
CA ASP A 41 -10.33 -2.71 6.05
C ASP A 41 -9.73 -3.19 4.71
N PHE A 42 -9.02 -4.32 4.76
CA PHE A 42 -8.39 -4.92 3.59
C PHE A 42 -9.39 -5.38 2.52
N LYS A 43 -10.62 -5.77 2.88
CA LYS A 43 -11.65 -6.15 1.89
C LYS A 43 -12.11 -4.91 1.13
N ASP A 44 -12.32 -3.79 1.82
CA ASP A 44 -12.66 -2.52 1.18
C ASP A 44 -11.53 -2.03 0.27
N LEU A 45 -10.26 -2.24 0.66
CA LEU A 45 -9.12 -1.98 -0.22
C LEU A 45 -9.19 -2.79 -1.52
N LEU A 46 -9.53 -4.08 -1.45
CA LEU A 46 -9.71 -4.91 -2.64
C LEU A 46 -10.88 -4.42 -3.50
N MET A 47 -11.96 -3.92 -2.89
CA MET A 47 -13.07 -3.32 -3.64
C MET A 47 -12.66 -2.00 -4.30
N MET A 48 -11.93 -1.14 -3.59
CA MET A 48 -11.37 0.11 -4.11
C MET A 48 -10.47 -0.17 -5.32
N LEU A 49 -9.54 -1.13 -5.20
CA LEU A 49 -8.66 -1.53 -6.30
C LEU A 49 -9.44 -2.01 -7.54
N LYS A 50 -10.58 -2.68 -7.35
CA LYS A 50 -11.38 -3.26 -8.43
C LYS A 50 -12.35 -2.28 -9.09
N TYR A 51 -12.90 -1.32 -8.35
CA TYR A 51 -14.03 -0.53 -8.82
C TYR A 51 -13.82 0.98 -8.78
N ASN A 52 -12.85 1.50 -8.02
CA ASN A 52 -12.59 2.93 -7.97
C ASN A 52 -11.72 3.35 -9.17
N LYS A 53 -12.34 4.02 -10.15
CA LYS A 53 -11.67 4.48 -11.37
C LYS A 53 -10.57 5.52 -11.11
N GLY A 54 -10.81 6.48 -10.22
CA GLY A 54 -9.80 7.50 -9.87
C GLY A 54 -8.55 6.86 -9.28
N PHE A 55 -8.75 5.89 -8.38
CA PHE A 55 -7.67 5.13 -7.80
C PHE A 55 -6.94 4.26 -8.83
N GLN A 56 -7.66 3.55 -9.70
CA GLN A 56 -7.06 2.77 -10.79
C GLN A 56 -6.20 3.64 -11.73
N GLU A 57 -6.70 4.82 -12.11
CA GLU A 57 -5.95 5.77 -12.94
C GLU A 57 -4.68 6.26 -12.23
N SER A 58 -4.74 6.51 -10.92
CA SER A 58 -3.56 6.92 -10.14
C SER A 58 -2.47 5.83 -10.15
N ILE A 59 -2.85 4.55 -9.99
CA ILE A 59 -1.94 3.41 -10.05
C ILE A 59 -1.34 3.28 -11.46
N CYS A 60 -2.16 3.38 -12.51
CA CYS A 60 -1.69 3.29 -13.89
C CYS A 60 -0.65 4.37 -14.19
N LYS A 61 -0.89 5.61 -13.73
CA LYS A 61 0.03 6.74 -13.93
C LYS A 61 1.33 6.56 -13.13
N ALA A 62 1.24 6.12 -11.88
CA ALA A 62 2.41 5.98 -11.00
C ALA A 62 3.37 4.86 -11.45
N HIS A 63 2.83 3.77 -12.00
CA HIS A 63 3.63 2.60 -12.42
C HIS A 63 3.78 2.45 -13.94
N GLU A 64 3.24 3.39 -14.73
CA GLU A 64 3.26 3.37 -16.20
C GLU A 64 2.69 2.06 -16.80
N ILE A 65 1.59 1.58 -16.23
CA ILE A 65 0.92 0.33 -16.64
C ILE A 65 -0.50 0.56 -17.18
N ALA A 66 -1.07 -0.46 -17.82
CA ALA A 66 -2.47 -0.48 -18.20
C ALA A 66 -3.37 -0.99 -17.06
N GLU A 67 -4.65 -0.62 -17.07
CA GLU A 67 -5.63 -1.00 -16.04
C GLU A 67 -5.72 -2.53 -15.84
N LYS A 68 -5.62 -3.30 -16.94
CA LYS A 68 -5.65 -4.77 -16.92
C LYS A 68 -4.48 -5.41 -16.15
N ASP A 69 -3.40 -4.66 -15.97
CA ASP A 69 -2.16 -5.10 -15.33
C ASP A 69 -2.08 -4.67 -13.85
N ILE A 70 -3.11 -3.96 -13.35
CA ILE A 70 -3.20 -3.59 -11.94
C ILE A 70 -3.27 -4.85 -11.07
N LYS A 71 -2.35 -4.91 -10.09
CA LYS A 71 -2.27 -5.96 -9.07
C LYS A 71 -2.11 -5.33 -7.70
N LEU A 72 -2.60 -6.03 -6.67
CA LEU A 72 -2.48 -5.59 -5.28
C LEU A 72 -1.02 -5.31 -4.89
N GLU A 73 -0.08 -6.10 -5.39
CA GLU A 73 1.35 -6.01 -5.05
C GLU A 73 2.00 -4.66 -5.43
N LEU A 74 1.36 -3.88 -6.32
CA LEU A 74 1.83 -2.54 -6.67
C LEU A 74 1.67 -1.56 -5.51
N ILE A 75 0.61 -1.72 -4.71
CA ILE A 75 0.23 -0.80 -3.63
C ILE A 75 0.35 -1.41 -2.24
N PHE A 76 0.39 -2.75 -2.15
CA PHE A 76 0.41 -3.49 -0.90
C PHE A 76 1.21 -4.77 -1.09
N ARG A 77 2.42 -4.82 -0.54
CA ARG A 77 3.32 -5.97 -0.65
C ARG A 77 4.21 -6.10 0.58
N ILE A 78 4.91 -7.23 0.70
CA ILE A 78 6.00 -7.35 1.67
C ILE A 78 7.11 -6.36 1.26
N ALA A 79 7.62 -5.62 2.23
CA ALA A 79 8.68 -4.64 2.02
C ALA A 79 9.98 -5.33 1.57
N THR A 80 10.64 -4.77 0.58
CA THR A 80 11.98 -5.15 0.13
C THR A 80 13.04 -4.49 1.01
N LYS A 81 14.30 -4.86 0.80
CA LYS A 81 15.42 -4.18 1.45
C LYS A 81 15.50 -2.71 1.07
N ASP A 82 15.21 -2.37 -0.19
CA ASP A 82 15.24 -1.00 -0.70
C ASP A 82 14.17 -0.11 -0.03
N ASP A 83 12.94 -0.62 0.16
CA ASP A 83 11.88 0.13 0.86
C ASP A 83 12.31 0.49 2.29
N LEU A 84 13.00 -0.44 2.96
CA LEU A 84 13.51 -0.26 4.32
C LEU A 84 14.68 0.74 4.39
N LEU A 85 15.45 0.87 3.31
CA LEU A 85 16.55 1.83 3.22
C LEU A 85 16.03 3.24 2.94
N GLN A 86 15.04 3.39 2.04
CA GLN A 86 14.44 4.69 1.71
C GLN A 86 13.80 5.40 2.91
N GLN A 87 13.34 4.65 3.92
CA GLN A 87 12.84 5.25 5.16
C GLN A 87 13.95 5.81 6.07
N LYS A 88 15.17 5.27 6.03
CA LYS A 88 16.26 5.75 6.90
C LYS A 88 16.75 7.14 6.50
N ASP A 89 16.68 7.47 5.21
CA ASP A 89 17.04 8.80 4.70
C ASP A 89 16.06 9.90 5.13
N HIS A 90 14.81 9.57 5.45
CA HIS A 90 13.83 10.54 5.98
C HIS A 90 13.99 10.83 7.48
N VAL A 91 14.82 10.09 8.22
CA VAL A 91 15.08 10.31 9.66
C VAL A 91 16.39 11.10 9.88
N SER A 92 17.12 11.41 8.82
CA SER A 92 18.35 12.22 8.85
C SER A 92 18.14 13.59 8.20
N LYS A 93 17.27 14.43 8.78
CA LYS A 93 17.25 15.88 8.53
C LYS A 93 16.70 16.66 9.71
#